data_AF-A0A174JZ02-F1
#
_entry.id   AF-A0A174JZ02-F1
#
_cell.length_a   1.000
_cell.length_b   1.000
_cell.length_c   1.000
_cell.angle_alpha   90.00
_cell.angle_beta   90.00
_cell.angle_gamma   90.00
#
_symmetry.space_group_name_H-M   'P 1'
#
loop_
_entity.id
_entity.type
_entity.pdbx_description
1 polymer ?
#
loop_
_entity_poly.entity_id
_entity_poly.type
_entity_poly.pdbx_seq_one_letter_code
_entity_poly.pdbx_strand_id
1 'polypeptide(L)'
;MNNIANISDIAIFLENAKALISAGRYDFVPRRKNMQSLAQHGLTITDAKAELLELVVRDYYKGPKQDFNPDKPGDIWEFKKYIAGRLFYIKLKITQENGTDILKCLGFHEDDFA
;
A
#
# COMPACT_ATOMS: atom_id res chain seq x y z
N MET A 1 -17.52 13.10 -2.62
CA MET A 1 -16.71 13.88 -1.68
C MET A 1 -15.31 13.29 -1.69
N ASN A 2 -14.29 14.06 -2.05
CA ASN A 2 -12.91 13.60 -1.96
C ASN A 2 -12.58 13.46 -0.48
N ASN A 3 -12.60 12.25 0.05
CA ASN A 3 -12.20 11.98 1.43
C ASN A 3 -10.68 12.25 1.49
N ILE A 4 -10.30 13.37 2.08
CA ILE A 4 -8.92 13.70 2.39
C ILE A 4 -8.75 13.38 3.86
N ALA A 5 -8.10 12.25 4.16
CA ALA A 5 -7.71 11.92 5.52
C ALA A 5 -6.89 13.05 6.15
N ASN A 6 -7.05 13.28 7.45
CA ASN A 6 -6.18 14.21 8.16
C ASN A 6 -4.78 13.58 8.37
N ILE A 7 -3.79 14.41 8.71
CA ILE A 7 -2.39 13.96 8.89
C ILE A 7 -2.28 12.86 9.97
N SER A 8 -3.05 12.96 11.05
CA SER A 8 -3.03 12.00 12.15
C SER A 8 -3.54 10.63 11.69
N ASP A 9 -4.62 10.57 10.93
CA ASP A 9 -5.18 9.31 10.42
C ASP A 9 -4.19 8.61 9.47
N ILE A 10 -3.54 9.39 8.59
CA ILE A 10 -2.50 8.87 7.69
C ILE A 10 -1.32 8.31 8.49
N ALA A 11 -0.87 9.04 9.52
CA ALA A 11 0.24 8.63 10.36
C ALA A 11 -0.08 7.33 11.12
N ILE A 12 -1.27 7.24 11.72
CA ILE A 12 -1.75 6.05 12.42
C ILE A 12 -1.83 4.86 11.46
N PHE A 13 -2.37 5.05 10.26
CA PHE A 13 -2.43 3.98 9.26
C PHE A 13 -1.03 3.48 8.89
N LEU A 14 -0.09 4.39 8.61
CA LEU A 14 1.29 4.04 8.26
C LEU A 14 2.00 3.32 9.41
N GLU A 15 1.82 3.76 10.67
CA GLU A 15 2.37 3.09 11.84
C GLU A 15 1.85 1.64 11.96
N ASN A 16 0.53 1.46 11.86
CA ASN A 16 -0.08 0.13 11.89
C ASN A 16 0.40 -0.76 10.75
N ALA A 17 0.46 -0.22 9.52
CA ALA A 17 0.93 -0.96 8.35
C ALA A 17 2.39 -1.43 8.54
N LYS A 18 3.27 -0.55 9.02
CA LYS A 18 4.68 -0.88 9.27
C LYS A 18 4.86 -1.88 10.41
N ALA A 19 4.05 -1.79 11.46
CA ALA A 19 4.02 -2.77 12.54
C ALA A 19 3.61 -4.15 12.03
N LEU A 20 2.60 -4.24 11.16
CA LEU A 20 2.17 -5.49 10.53
C LEU A 20 3.25 -6.09 9.63
N ILE A 21 3.92 -5.28 8.80
CA ILE A 21 5.05 -5.72 7.96
C ILE A 21 6.18 -6.29 8.82
N SER A 22 6.53 -5.59 9.91
CA SER A 22 7.60 -5.99 10.84
C SER A 22 7.25 -7.28 11.59
N ALA A 23 5.96 -7.49 11.90
CA ALA A 23 5.46 -8.72 12.51
C ALA A 23 5.30 -9.90 11.53
N GLY A 24 5.66 -9.73 10.25
CA GLY A 24 5.47 -10.76 9.22
C GLY A 24 4.02 -10.94 8.76
N ARG A 25 3.11 -10.06 9.20
CA ARG A 25 1.68 -10.07 8.84
C ARG A 25 1.43 -9.20 7.62
N TYR A 26 2.03 -9.62 6.51
CA TYR A 26 2.05 -8.90 5.25
C TYR A 26 1.91 -9.85 4.07
N ASP A 27 1.08 -9.46 3.10
CA ASP A 27 0.88 -10.20 1.86
C ASP A 27 0.96 -9.24 0.65
N PHE A 28 1.95 -9.49 -0.21
CA PHE A 28 2.08 -8.82 -1.50
C PHE A 28 1.24 -9.56 -2.53
N VAL A 29 0.11 -8.98 -2.94
CA VAL A 29 -0.81 -9.64 -3.87
C VAL A 29 -0.19 -9.64 -5.27
N PRO A 30 0.12 -10.82 -5.86
CA PRO A 30 0.91 -10.93 -7.09
C PRO A 30 0.08 -10.65 -8.34
N ARG A 31 -0.45 -9.43 -8.46
CA ARG A 31 -1.19 -8.99 -9.65
C ARG A 31 -0.22 -8.79 -10.82
N ARG A 32 -0.65 -9.13 -12.04
CA ARG A 32 0.15 -9.00 -13.26
C ARG A 32 0.88 -7.66 -13.36
N LYS A 33 0.17 -6.54 -13.13
CA LYS A 33 0.73 -5.19 -13.21
C LYS A 33 1.84 -4.95 -12.17
N ASN A 34 1.66 -5.43 -10.94
CA ASN A 34 2.67 -5.32 -9.89
C ASN A 34 3.94 -6.08 -10.30
N MET A 35 3.77 -7.34 -10.71
CA MET A 35 4.89 -8.21 -11.09
C MET A 35 5.64 -7.69 -12.33
N GLN A 36 4.91 -7.14 -13.31
CA GLN A 36 5.52 -6.53 -14.49
C GLN A 36 6.34 -5.30 -14.11
N SER A 37 5.81 -4.42 -13.25
CA SER A 37 6.53 -3.23 -12.85
C SER A 37 7.78 -3.56 -12.01
N LEU A 38 7.68 -4.53 -11.09
CA LEU A 38 8.86 -5.03 -10.38
C LEU A 38 9.94 -5.52 -11.35
N ALA A 39 9.57 -6.37 -12.31
CA ALA A 39 10.50 -6.89 -13.31
C ALA A 39 11.11 -5.79 -14.20
N GLN A 40 10.31 -4.81 -14.62
CA GLN A 40 10.77 -3.68 -15.44
C GLN A 40 11.81 -2.82 -14.74
N HIS A 41 11.70 -2.67 -13.42
CA HIS A 41 12.60 -1.83 -12.61
C HIS A 41 13.68 -2.63 -11.87
N GLY A 42 13.79 -3.95 -12.13
CA GLY A 42 14.78 -4.81 -11.48
C GLY A 42 14.56 -4.97 -9.97
N LEU A 43 13.32 -4.80 -9.50
CA LEU A 43 12.94 -4.87 -8.09
C LEU A 43 12.40 -6.26 -7.73
N THR A 44 12.66 -6.66 -6.50
CA THR A 44 12.07 -7.85 -5.88
C THR A 44 10.88 -7.48 -4.98
N ILE A 45 10.12 -8.48 -4.53
CA ILE A 45 9.09 -8.27 -3.51
C ILE A 45 9.73 -7.80 -2.19
N THR A 46 10.97 -8.22 -1.89
CA THR A 46 11.71 -7.75 -0.71
C THR A 46 12.02 -6.26 -0.82
N ASP A 47 12.39 -5.78 -2.00
CA ASP A 47 12.60 -4.34 -2.24
C ASP A 47 11.29 -3.59 -2.08
N ALA A 48 10.19 -4.09 -2.66
CA ALA A 48 8.87 -3.50 -2.47
C ALA A 48 8.50 -3.41 -0.97
N LYS A 49 8.77 -4.45 -0.19
CA LYS A 49 8.55 -4.45 1.27
C LYS A 49 9.38 -3.35 1.96
N ALA A 50 10.64 -3.16 1.58
CA ALA A 50 11.49 -2.09 2.12
C ALA A 50 10.93 -0.71 1.78
N GLU A 51 10.49 -0.51 0.54
CA GLU A 51 9.87 0.74 0.09
C GLU A 51 8.60 1.10 0.86
N LEU A 52 7.78 0.09 1.21
CA LEU A 52 6.58 0.26 2.04
C LEU A 52 6.91 0.67 3.49
N LEU A 53 8.01 0.14 4.06
CA LEU A 53 8.46 0.51 5.42
C LEU A 53 8.91 1.97 5.50
N GLU A 54 9.34 2.53 4.38
CA GLU A 54 9.80 3.91 4.26
C GLU A 54 8.69 4.91 3.90
N LEU A 55 7.45 4.46 3.64
CA LEU A 55 6.35 5.38 3.32
C LEU A 55 6.15 6.43 4.42
N VAL A 56 5.98 7.69 4.03
CA VAL A 56 5.70 8.81 4.94
C VAL A 56 4.37 9.48 4.60
N VAL A 57 3.89 10.33 5.50
CA VAL A 57 2.62 11.09 5.31
C VAL A 57 2.62 11.87 3.99
N ARG A 58 3.77 12.40 3.55
CA ARG A 58 3.89 13.15 2.29
C ARG A 58 3.64 12.28 1.04
N ASP A 59 3.82 10.97 1.13
CA ASP A 59 3.56 10.05 0.02
C ASP A 59 2.07 9.76 -0.14
N TYR A 60 1.22 10.20 0.79
CA TYR A 60 -0.23 10.01 0.71
C TYR A 60 -0.81 10.66 -0.53
N TYR A 61 -1.63 9.90 -1.27
CA TYR A 61 -2.31 10.36 -2.46
C TYR A 61 -3.82 10.49 -2.22
N LYS A 62 -4.49 9.40 -1.81
CA LYS A 62 -5.95 9.34 -1.64
C LYS A 62 -6.36 8.27 -0.61
N GLY A 63 -7.46 8.49 0.11
CA GLY A 63 -8.02 7.54 1.07
C GLY A 63 -8.45 8.19 2.40
N PRO A 64 -8.88 7.41 3.39
CA PRO A 64 -9.39 6.05 3.23
C PRO A 64 -10.59 6.05 2.26
N LYS A 65 -10.62 5.05 1.37
CA LYS A 65 -11.77 4.75 0.53
C LYS A 65 -12.39 3.44 0.99
N GLN A 66 -13.69 3.48 1.27
CA GLN A 66 -14.43 2.29 1.60
C GLN A 66 -14.32 1.26 0.46
N ASP A 67 -13.92 0.05 0.80
CA ASP A 67 -14.06 -1.09 -0.10
C ASP A 67 -15.51 -1.60 0.01
N PHE A 68 -16.32 -1.36 -1.01
CA PHE A 68 -17.74 -1.74 -1.01
C PHE A 68 -17.97 -3.25 -1.20
N ASN A 69 -16.91 -4.06 -1.19
CA ASN A 69 -17.03 -5.50 -1.15
C ASN A 69 -17.27 -5.98 0.30
N PRO A 70 -18.47 -6.46 0.66
CA PRO A 70 -18.79 -6.88 2.02
C PRO A 70 -17.95 -8.07 2.51
N ASP A 71 -17.46 -8.92 1.60
CA ASP A 71 -16.61 -10.07 1.93
C ASP A 71 -15.16 -9.68 2.24
N LYS A 72 -14.80 -8.41 1.98
CA LYS A 72 -13.46 -7.88 2.16
C LYS A 72 -13.58 -6.54 2.89
N PRO A 73 -13.88 -6.53 4.19
CA PRO A 73 -13.92 -5.29 4.96
C PRO A 73 -12.55 -4.62 5.02
N GLY A 74 -12.54 -3.32 5.31
CA GLY A 74 -11.34 -2.49 5.45
C GLY A 74 -11.20 -1.42 4.38
N ASP A 75 -10.52 -0.34 4.75
CA ASP A 75 -10.33 0.81 3.88
C ASP A 75 -9.09 0.69 2.99
N ILE A 76 -9.21 1.24 1.80
CA ILE A 76 -8.12 1.35 0.82
C ILE A 76 -7.41 2.68 1.02
N TRP A 77 -6.08 2.59 1.10
CA TRP A 77 -5.17 3.73 1.19
C TRP A 77 -4.22 3.72 0.00
N GLU A 78 -4.09 4.87 -0.66
CA GLU A 78 -3.32 5.03 -1.89
C GLU A 78 -2.20 6.04 -1.67
N PHE A 79 -0.99 5.69 -2.10
CA PHE A 79 0.22 6.48 -1.96
C PHE A 79 0.93 6.60 -3.31
N LYS A 80 1.77 7.62 -3.45
CA LYS A 80 2.71 7.77 -4.55
C LYS A 80 4.10 8.04 -4.00
N LYS A 81 5.10 7.26 -4.41
CA LYS A 81 6.49 7.38 -3.96
C LYS A 81 7.44 7.30 -5.14
N TYR A 82 8.52 8.08 -5.13
CA TYR A 82 9.60 7.91 -6.11
C TYR A 82 10.49 6.74 -5.71
N ILE A 83 10.61 5.76 -6.59
CA ILE A 83 11.40 4.53 -6.42
C ILE A 83 12.25 4.36 -7.68
N ALA A 84 13.56 4.21 -7.52
CA ALA A 84 14.51 4.11 -8.64
C ALA A 84 14.33 5.21 -9.72
N GLY A 85 13.99 6.44 -9.32
CA GLY A 85 13.80 7.57 -10.24
C GLY A 85 12.48 7.56 -11.03
N ARG A 86 11.53 6.71 -10.65
CA ARG A 86 10.18 6.63 -11.24
C ARG A 86 9.12 6.79 -10.17
N LEU A 87 7.99 7.40 -10.52
CA LEU A 87 6.87 7.56 -9.61
C LEU A 87 6.09 6.24 -9.58
N PHE A 88 5.96 5.65 -8.40
CA PHE A 88 5.18 4.43 -8.17
C PHE A 88 3.87 4.78 -7.49
N TYR A 89 2.78 4.17 -7.96
CA TYR A 89 1.51 4.10 -7.27
C TYR A 89 1.47 2.85 -6.38
N ILE A 90 1.06 3.06 -5.13
CA ILE A 90 1.00 2.04 -4.09
C ILE A 90 -0.42 2.01 -3.51
N LYS A 91 -1.00 0.83 -3.39
CA LYS A 91 -2.34 0.61 -2.85
C LYS A 91 -2.32 -0.40 -1.72
N LEU A 92 -2.66 0.04 -0.53
CA LEU A 92 -2.61 -0.74 0.71
C LEU A 92 -4.00 -0.90 1.31
N LYS A 93 -4.17 -1.99 2.05
CA LYS A 93 -5.37 -2.28 2.82
C LYS A 93 -5.02 -3.12 4.05
N ILE A 94 -5.52 -2.74 5.21
CA ILE A 94 -5.50 -3.61 6.39
C ILE A 94 -6.85 -4.34 6.43
N THR A 95 -6.81 -5.67 6.51
CA THR A 95 -7.99 -6.54 6.63
C THR A 95 -7.78 -7.51 7.76
N GLN A 96 -8.87 -8.12 8.25
CA GLN A 96 -8.77 -9.25 9.17
C GLN A 96 -8.85 -10.57 8.42
N GLU A 97 -7.95 -11.49 8.76
CA GLU A 97 -7.98 -12.90 8.36
C GLU A 97 -7.84 -13.74 9.62
N ASN A 98 -8.82 -14.62 9.88
CA ASN A 98 -8.87 -15.48 11.08
C ASN A 98 -8.69 -14.71 12.41
N GLY A 99 -9.33 -13.54 12.52
CA GLY A 99 -9.26 -12.69 13.72
C GLY A 99 -7.95 -11.92 13.89
N THR A 100 -7.07 -11.93 12.90
CA THR A 100 -5.79 -11.22 12.93
C THR A 100 -5.70 -10.21 11.80
N ASP A 101 -5.27 -8.99 12.12
CA ASP A 101 -4.99 -7.97 11.12
C ASP A 101 -3.80 -8.37 10.24
N ILE A 102 -3.94 -8.19 8.93
CA ILE A 102 -2.92 -8.39 7.91
C ILE A 102 -2.92 -7.21 6.93
N LEU A 103 -1.72 -6.74 6.58
CA LEU A 103 -1.56 -5.74 5.53
C LEU A 103 -1.50 -6.42 4.17
N LYS A 104 -2.42 -6.05 3.27
CA LYS A 104 -2.38 -6.43 1.86
C LYS A 104 -1.79 -5.29 1.02
N CYS A 105 -0.76 -5.57 0.24
CA CYS A 105 -0.32 -4.71 -0.86
C CYS A 105 -1.07 -5.10 -2.13
N LEU A 106 -2.10 -4.34 -2.47
CA LEU A 106 -2.99 -4.60 -3.61
C LEU A 106 -2.43 -4.05 -4.93
N GLY A 107 -1.61 -3.00 -4.86
CA GLY A 107 -1.01 -2.31 -5.99
C GLY A 107 0.38 -1.81 -5.64
N PHE A 108 1.33 -2.08 -6.51
CA PHE A 108 2.71 -1.59 -6.43
C PHE A 108 3.28 -1.58 -7.85
N HIS A 109 3.15 -0.46 -8.53
CA HIS A 109 3.58 -0.33 -9.91
C HIS A 109 3.90 1.13 -10.25
N GLU A 110 4.70 1.33 -11.29
CA GLU A 110 4.91 2.66 -11.88
C GLU A 110 3.57 3.32 -12.20
N ASP A 111 3.47 4.61 -11.89
CA ASP A 111 2.27 5.39 -12.04
C ASP A 111 2.09 5.82 -13.50
N ASP A 112 1.25 5.09 -14.23
CA ASP A 112 0.98 5.36 -15.66
C ASP A 112 0.14 6.63 -15.90
N PHE A 113 -0.27 7.35 -14.84
CA PHE A 113 -1.11 8.54 -14.92
C PHE A 113 -0.33 9.78 -14.51
N ALA A 114 0.24 10.46 -15.52
CA ALA A 114 0.78 11.83 -15.41
C ALA A 114 -0.35 12.85 -15.17
#